data_AF-A0A5N5D2D8-F1
#
_entry.id   AF-A0A5N5D2D8-F1
#
_cell.length_a   1.000
_cell.length_b   1.000
_cell.length_c   1.000
_cell.angle_alpha   90.00
_cell.angle_beta   90.00
_cell.angle_gamma   90.00
#
_symmetry.space_group_name_H-M   'P 1'
#
loop_
_entity.id
_entity.type
_entity.pdbx_description
1 polymer ?
#
loop_
_entity_poly.entity_id
_entity_poly.type
_entity_poly.pdbx_seq_one_letter_code
_entity_poly.pdbx_strand_id
1 'polypeptide(L)'
;MDSSLPESEKTLQRLMDEVQTIIAAGALTTAHFLAVTSYHILANPPILQRLRQELEPVMPNPTRIPPLHQLEQLPFLKAVINEGYRLSYGVTARLTRVYPDAPLLYKDQVIPAGTPVSMTSVLIHQNETLFPDPMEFRPDRWLEPGAAQRLEKYLVNFSKGSRSCVGINLAKTEIPLALAAVFGRRFEMELFETDRSDVDLKHDFFNPCAKLDSKGVRVIIN
;
A
#
# COMPACT_ATOMS: atom_id res chain seq x y z
N MET A 1 -2.56 -33.51 11.73
CA MET A 1 -1.79 -32.25 11.71
C MET A 1 -0.94 -32.24 12.98
N ASP A 2 0.34 -32.56 12.86
CA ASP A 2 1.26 -32.67 14.02
C ASP A 2 1.76 -31.27 14.44
N SER A 3 0.83 -30.45 14.92
CA SER A 3 1.09 -29.11 15.44
C SER A 3 0.95 -29.10 16.97
N SER A 4 1.75 -28.28 17.65
CA SER A 4 1.65 -28.05 19.10
C SER A 4 0.45 -27.17 19.51
N LEU A 5 -0.36 -26.73 18.55
CA LEU A 5 -1.56 -25.95 18.82
C LEU A 5 -2.61 -26.76 19.61
N PRO A 6 -3.50 -26.08 20.37
CA PRO A 6 -4.66 -26.73 20.97
C PRO A 6 -5.56 -27.38 19.90
N GLU A 7 -6.25 -28.48 20.24
CA GLU A 7 -7.13 -29.19 19.30
C GLU A 7 -8.24 -28.29 18.72
N SER A 8 -8.71 -27.31 19.48
CA SER A 8 -9.70 -26.31 19.00
C SER A 8 -9.18 -25.48 17.81
N GLU A 9 -7.88 -25.21 17.75
CA GLU A 9 -7.24 -24.45 16.68
C GLU A 9 -6.95 -25.31 15.43
N LYS A 10 -7.11 -26.63 15.51
CA LYS A 10 -6.86 -27.58 14.42
C LYS A 10 -8.13 -28.03 13.71
N THR A 11 -9.28 -27.47 14.07
CA THR A 11 -10.56 -27.82 13.46
C THR A 11 -10.62 -27.37 12.00
N LEU A 12 -11.37 -28.09 11.18
CA LEU A 12 -11.59 -27.71 9.78
C LEU A 12 -12.18 -26.29 9.67
N GLN A 13 -13.14 -25.96 10.54
CA GLN A 13 -13.74 -24.63 10.58
C GLN A 13 -12.69 -23.55 10.83
N ARG A 14 -11.81 -23.74 11.81
CA ARG A 14 -10.74 -22.78 12.10
C ARG A 14 -9.82 -22.53 10.91
N LEU A 15 -9.46 -23.61 10.20
CA LEU A 15 -8.65 -23.51 8.98
C LEU A 15 -9.38 -22.73 7.88
N MET A 16 -10.68 -22.99 7.70
CA MET A 16 -11.51 -22.27 6.71
C MET A 16 -11.58 -20.77 7.02
N ASP A 17 -11.77 -20.40 8.30
CA ASP A 17 -11.83 -19.01 8.73
C ASP A 17 -10.51 -18.26 8.46
N GLU A 18 -9.37 -18.91 8.71
CA GLU A 18 -8.04 -18.35 8.43
C GLU A 18 -7.79 -18.20 6.93
N VAL A 19 -8.14 -19.22 6.13
CA VAL A 19 -8.02 -19.16 4.66
C VAL A 19 -8.87 -18.02 4.09
N GLN A 20 -10.11 -17.88 4.54
CA GLN A 20 -10.99 -16.79 4.11
C GLN A 20 -10.41 -15.43 4.46
N THR A 21 -9.86 -15.30 5.67
CA THR A 21 -9.21 -14.06 6.13
C THR A 21 -8.01 -13.69 5.27
N ILE A 22 -7.13 -14.66 4.97
CA ILE A 22 -5.93 -14.44 4.15
C ILE A 22 -6.31 -14.05 2.71
N ILE A 23 -7.26 -14.76 2.10
CA ILE A 23 -7.70 -14.47 0.72
C ILE A 23 -8.31 -13.06 0.65
N ALA A 24 -9.23 -12.72 1.56
CA ALA A 24 -9.88 -11.42 1.55
C ALA A 24 -8.87 -10.28 1.79
N ALA A 25 -7.96 -10.45 2.77
CA ALA A 25 -6.95 -9.45 3.09
C ALA A 25 -5.93 -9.25 1.96
N GLY A 26 -5.48 -10.34 1.31
CA GLY A 26 -4.48 -10.27 0.24
C GLY A 26 -5.03 -9.74 -1.09
N ALA A 27 -6.27 -10.07 -1.44
CA ALA A 27 -6.83 -9.70 -2.74
C ALA A 27 -7.19 -8.21 -2.83
N LEU A 28 -8.03 -7.72 -1.90
CA LEU A 28 -8.60 -6.38 -2.01
C LEU A 28 -7.56 -5.27 -1.78
N THR A 29 -6.63 -5.47 -0.84
CA THR A 29 -5.65 -4.44 -0.47
C THR A 29 -4.60 -4.22 -1.57
N THR A 30 -4.03 -5.30 -2.09
CA THR A 30 -3.05 -5.23 -3.19
C THR A 30 -3.70 -4.71 -4.47
N ALA A 31 -4.92 -5.15 -4.80
CA ALA A 31 -5.65 -4.65 -5.97
C ALA A 31 -5.92 -3.14 -5.87
N HIS A 32 -6.35 -2.65 -4.70
CA HIS A 32 -6.57 -1.22 -4.48
C HIS A 32 -5.27 -0.43 -4.63
N PHE A 33 -4.18 -0.88 -4.01
CA PHE A 33 -2.86 -0.26 -4.17
C PHE A 33 -2.47 -0.15 -5.64
N LEU A 34 -2.60 -1.25 -6.39
CA LEU A 34 -2.21 -1.31 -7.80
C LEU A 34 -3.08 -0.38 -8.65
N ALA A 35 -4.39 -0.32 -8.40
CA ALA A 35 -5.30 0.58 -9.10
C ALA A 35 -4.93 2.04 -8.88
N VAL A 36 -4.80 2.48 -7.62
CA VAL A 36 -4.46 3.88 -7.27
C VAL A 36 -3.10 4.27 -7.83
N THR A 37 -2.09 3.41 -7.66
CA THR A 37 -0.74 3.68 -8.16
C THR A 37 -0.70 3.72 -9.69
N SER A 38 -1.43 2.83 -10.36
CA SER A 38 -1.52 2.80 -11.82
C SER A 38 -2.18 4.07 -12.37
N TYR A 39 -3.26 4.54 -11.72
CA TYR A 39 -3.87 5.82 -12.08
C TYR A 39 -2.85 6.95 -12.01
N HIS A 40 -2.10 7.06 -10.90
CA HIS A 40 -1.12 8.13 -10.75
C HIS A 40 0.06 8.02 -11.72
N ILE A 41 0.51 6.83 -12.07
CA ILE A 41 1.54 6.63 -13.09
C ILE A 41 1.02 7.13 -14.45
N LEU A 42 -0.19 6.71 -14.86
CA LEU A 42 -0.77 7.05 -16.16
C LEU A 42 -1.20 8.51 -16.27
N ALA A 43 -1.68 9.11 -15.17
CA ALA A 43 -2.03 10.53 -15.11
C ALA A 43 -0.81 11.46 -15.17
N ASN A 44 0.42 10.92 -15.02
CA ASN A 44 1.66 11.69 -15.01
C ASN A 44 2.66 11.12 -16.04
N PRO A 45 2.59 11.54 -17.32
CA PRO A 45 3.47 11.03 -18.38
C PRO A 45 4.97 11.08 -18.07
N PRO A 46 5.52 12.12 -17.40
CA PRO A 46 6.93 12.12 -17.01
C PRO A 46 7.30 11.00 -16.02
N ILE A 47 6.40 10.65 -15.10
CA ILE A 47 6.61 9.53 -14.15
C ILE A 47 6.58 8.21 -14.90
N LEU A 48 5.59 8.00 -15.78
CA LEU A 48 5.53 6.79 -16.62
C LEU A 48 6.79 6.63 -17.47
N GLN A 49 7.24 7.69 -18.14
CA GLN A 49 8.43 7.65 -18.98
C GLN A 49 9.68 7.29 -18.17
N ARG A 50 9.87 7.93 -17.02
CA ARG A 50 11.02 7.65 -16.15
C ARG A 50 11.00 6.24 -15.57
N LEU A 51 9.82 5.74 -15.20
CA LEU A 51 9.65 4.35 -14.74
C LEU A 51 10.01 3.35 -15.85
N ARG A 52 9.54 3.58 -17.08
CA ARG A 52 9.89 2.75 -18.24
C ARG A 52 11.39 2.77 -18.54
N GLN A 53 12.03 3.94 -18.46
CA GLN A 53 13.48 4.10 -18.65
C GLN A 53 14.28 3.32 -17.59
N GLU A 54 13.84 3.31 -16.34
CA GLU A 54 14.52 2.55 -15.29
C GLU A 54 14.30 1.04 -15.43
N LEU A 55 13.12 0.61 -15.89
CA LEU A 55 12.81 -0.81 -16.10
C LEU A 55 13.49 -1.40 -17.34
N GLU A 56 13.74 -0.60 -18.38
CA GLU A 56 14.24 -1.07 -19.68
C GLU A 56 15.54 -1.90 -19.60
N PRO A 57 16.60 -1.47 -18.88
CA PRO A 57 17.86 -2.22 -18.80
C PRO A 57 17.72 -3.60 -18.14
N VAL A 58 16.84 -3.73 -17.14
CA VAL A 58 16.62 -4.99 -16.42
C VAL A 58 15.53 -5.85 -17.06
N MET A 59 14.68 -5.25 -17.90
CA MET A 59 13.57 -5.88 -18.61
C MET A 59 13.65 -5.62 -20.12
N PRO A 60 14.72 -6.11 -20.80
CA PRO A 60 14.91 -5.87 -22.24
C PRO A 60 13.81 -6.53 -23.08
N ASN A 61 13.28 -7.68 -22.63
CA ASN A 61 12.10 -8.32 -23.20
C ASN A 61 10.85 -7.91 -22.40
N PRO A 62 9.90 -7.15 -22.98
CA PRO A 62 8.68 -6.69 -22.30
C PRO A 62 7.75 -7.80 -21.79
N THR A 63 7.91 -9.03 -22.25
CA THR A 63 7.10 -10.18 -21.81
C THR A 63 7.71 -10.98 -20.67
N ARG A 64 8.99 -10.74 -20.35
CA ARG A 64 9.73 -11.49 -19.32
C ARG A 64 9.97 -10.59 -18.11
N ILE A 65 9.23 -10.84 -17.04
CA ILE A 65 9.37 -10.10 -15.78
C ILE A 65 10.73 -10.46 -15.13
N PRO A 66 11.54 -9.48 -14.70
CA PRO A 66 12.79 -9.73 -14.00
C PRO A 66 12.54 -10.40 -12.64
N PRO A 67 13.53 -11.11 -12.08
CA PRO A 67 13.41 -11.64 -10.72
C PRO A 67 13.29 -10.50 -9.69
N LEU A 68 12.55 -10.74 -8.61
CA LEU A 68 12.24 -9.75 -7.58
C LEU A 68 13.47 -8.97 -7.09
N HIS A 69 14.57 -9.68 -6.79
CA HIS A 69 15.78 -9.06 -6.26
C HIS A 69 16.40 -8.01 -7.18
N GLN A 70 16.15 -8.05 -8.50
CA GLN A 70 16.59 -6.99 -9.42
C GLN A 70 15.67 -5.77 -9.34
N LEU A 71 14.35 -6.00 -9.28
CA LEU A 71 13.36 -4.93 -9.14
C LEU A 71 13.52 -4.17 -7.82
N GLU A 72 13.89 -4.87 -6.74
CA GLU A 72 14.13 -4.26 -5.43
C GLU A 72 15.32 -3.29 -5.41
N GLN A 73 16.24 -3.38 -6.39
CA GLN A 73 17.38 -2.47 -6.52
C GLN A 73 17.04 -1.19 -7.31
N LEU A 74 15.85 -1.10 -7.90
CA LEU A 74 15.46 0.02 -8.73
C LEU A 74 14.96 1.20 -7.87
N PRO A 75 15.72 2.30 -7.75
CA PRO A 75 15.40 3.37 -6.81
C PRO A 75 14.11 4.10 -7.15
N PHE A 76 13.83 4.38 -8.43
CA PHE A 76 12.62 5.10 -8.82
C PHE A 76 11.37 4.23 -8.73
N LEU A 77 11.43 2.93 -9.07
CA LEU A 77 10.34 1.98 -8.80
C LEU A 77 10.04 1.91 -7.30
N LYS A 78 11.06 1.81 -6.43
CA LYS A 78 10.88 1.85 -4.97
C LYS A 78 10.21 3.16 -4.54
N ALA A 79 10.62 4.29 -5.11
CA ALA A 79 10.04 5.60 -4.83
C ALA A 79 8.56 5.68 -5.25
N VAL A 80 8.21 5.17 -6.44
CA VAL A 80 6.83 5.06 -6.93
C VAL A 80 5.99 4.19 -6.01
N ILE A 81 6.53 3.06 -5.56
CA ILE A 81 5.84 2.14 -4.64
C ILE A 81 5.59 2.81 -3.29
N ASN A 82 6.59 3.47 -2.72
CA ASN A 82 6.44 4.17 -1.45
C ASN A 82 5.41 5.29 -1.53
N GLU A 83 5.38 6.05 -2.63
CA GLU A 83 4.37 7.08 -2.85
C GLU A 83 2.97 6.48 -3.09
N GLY A 84 2.90 5.35 -3.80
CA GLY A 84 1.68 4.55 -3.93
C GLY A 84 1.13 4.09 -2.58
N TYR A 85 1.99 3.61 -1.67
CA TYR A 85 1.57 3.21 -0.32
C TYR A 85 1.03 4.38 0.48
N ARG A 86 1.62 5.57 0.27
CA ARG A 86 1.20 6.79 0.95
C ARG A 86 -0.23 7.18 0.54
N LEU A 87 -0.51 7.19 -0.76
CA LEU A 87 -1.78 7.67 -1.32
C LEU A 87 -2.87 6.60 -1.45
N SER A 88 -2.53 5.31 -1.41
CA SER A 88 -3.51 4.23 -1.28
C SER A 88 -3.86 3.89 0.19
N TYR A 89 -3.13 4.47 1.15
CA TYR A 89 -3.35 4.41 2.60
C TYR A 89 -3.34 3.02 3.29
N GLY A 90 -3.51 1.91 2.57
CA GLY A 90 -3.79 0.61 3.17
C GLY A 90 -5.18 0.59 3.79
N VAL A 91 -5.31 0.07 5.02
CA VAL A 91 -6.58 0.14 5.78
C VAL A 91 -6.73 1.55 6.33
N THR A 92 -7.85 2.22 6.02
CA THR A 92 -8.12 3.61 6.44
C THR A 92 -8.86 3.69 7.77
N ALA A 93 -9.64 2.65 8.09
CA ALA A 93 -10.28 2.53 9.38
C ALA A 93 -9.27 2.60 10.53
N ARG A 94 -9.74 3.16 11.63
CA ARG A 94 -8.98 3.31 12.86
C ARG A 94 -8.65 1.94 13.45
N LEU A 95 -7.37 1.59 13.46
CA LEU A 95 -6.88 0.32 13.99
C LEU A 95 -6.73 0.37 15.51
N THR A 96 -7.85 0.18 16.20
CA THR A 96 -7.92 0.26 17.67
C THR A 96 -7.05 -0.79 18.36
N ARG A 97 -6.39 -0.38 19.44
CA ARG A 97 -5.66 -1.24 20.38
C ARG A 97 -6.15 -0.93 21.78
N VAL A 98 -6.20 -1.97 22.62
CA VAL A 98 -6.59 -1.87 24.02
C VAL A 98 -5.46 -2.50 24.82
N TYR A 99 -4.94 -1.75 25.81
CA TYR A 99 -3.99 -2.29 26.78
C TYR A 99 -4.70 -2.36 28.15
N PRO A 100 -5.16 -3.55 28.56
CA PRO A 100 -6.00 -3.70 29.75
C PRO A 100 -5.19 -3.78 31.05
N ASP A 101 -3.89 -4.09 30.99
CA ASP A 101 -3.12 -4.48 32.17
C ASP A 101 -2.62 -3.30 33.00
N ALA A 102 -2.41 -2.13 32.37
CA ALA A 102 -1.90 -0.93 33.03
C ALA A 102 -2.24 0.36 32.27
N PRO A 103 -2.19 1.53 32.92
CA PRO A 103 -2.35 2.81 32.24
C PRO A 103 -1.22 3.07 31.24
N LEU A 104 -1.55 3.68 30.11
CA LEU A 104 -0.55 4.13 29.13
C LEU A 104 -0.10 5.56 29.47
N LEU A 105 1.21 5.77 29.56
CA LEU A 105 1.80 7.09 29.77
C LEU A 105 2.20 7.69 28.41
N TYR A 106 1.63 8.83 28.06
CA TYR A 106 2.00 9.58 26.87
C TYR A 106 2.32 11.02 27.24
N LYS A 107 3.62 11.35 27.26
CA LYS A 107 4.13 12.63 27.77
C LYS A 107 3.65 12.86 29.22
N ASP A 108 2.94 13.94 29.46
CA ASP A 108 2.33 14.34 30.73
C ASP A 108 0.93 13.75 30.95
N GLN A 109 0.40 12.99 29.98
CA GLN A 109 -0.94 12.43 30.01
C GLN A 109 -0.94 10.96 30.45
N VAL A 110 -1.91 10.61 31.28
CA VAL A 110 -2.19 9.23 31.71
C VAL A 110 -3.48 8.76 31.05
N ILE A 111 -3.38 7.76 30.19
CA ILE A 111 -4.53 7.12 29.56
C ILE A 111 -4.90 5.89 30.41
N PRO A 112 -6.11 5.81 30.99
CA PRO A 112 -6.50 4.70 31.85
C PRO A 112 -6.39 3.33 31.17
N ALA A 113 -6.08 2.30 31.95
CA ALA A 113 -6.08 0.92 31.49
C ALA A 113 -7.43 0.56 30.84
N GLY A 114 -7.40 -0.23 29.77
CA GLY A 114 -8.60 -0.63 29.03
C GLY A 114 -9.15 0.44 28.08
N THR A 115 -8.59 1.65 28.05
CA THR A 115 -9.01 2.69 27.09
C THR A 115 -8.63 2.29 25.66
N PRO A 116 -9.57 2.24 24.71
CA PRO A 116 -9.25 2.00 23.31
C PRO A 116 -8.52 3.20 22.69
N VAL A 117 -7.33 2.96 22.14
CA VAL A 117 -6.51 3.96 21.45
C VAL A 117 -6.35 3.56 19.99
N SER A 118 -6.49 4.51 19.07
CA SER A 118 -6.41 4.23 17.63
C SER A 118 -5.70 5.33 16.86
N MET A 119 -5.17 4.95 15.70
CA MET A 119 -4.60 5.84 14.69
C MET A 119 -5.14 5.44 13.32
N THR A 120 -5.02 6.35 12.35
CA THR A 120 -5.27 6.07 10.94
C THR A 120 -4.06 6.53 10.13
N SER A 121 -3.68 5.76 9.12
CA SER A 121 -2.61 6.11 8.19
C SER A 121 -2.93 7.40 7.45
N VAL A 122 -4.20 7.67 7.17
CA VAL A 122 -4.70 8.86 6.46
C VAL A 122 -4.17 10.15 7.07
N LEU A 123 -4.36 10.34 8.39
CA LEU A 123 -3.95 11.57 9.07
C LEU A 123 -2.42 11.77 9.10
N ILE A 124 -1.64 10.70 9.02
CA ILE A 124 -0.18 10.78 9.00
C ILE A 124 0.31 11.05 7.57
N HIS A 125 -0.23 10.31 6.61
CA HIS A 125 0.14 10.40 5.19
C HIS A 125 -0.31 11.71 4.54
N GLN A 126 -1.36 12.34 5.07
CA GLN A 126 -1.85 13.66 4.65
C GLN A 126 -1.30 14.83 5.48
N ASN A 127 -0.41 14.57 6.44
CA ASN A 127 0.15 15.62 7.27
C ASN A 127 1.16 16.45 6.46
N GLU A 128 0.80 17.69 6.11
CA GLU A 128 1.63 18.64 5.35
C GLU A 128 3.02 18.88 5.95
N THR A 129 3.16 18.82 7.28
CA THR A 129 4.45 18.99 7.96
C THR A 129 5.37 17.78 7.76
N LEU A 130 4.79 16.59 7.61
CA LEU A 130 5.54 15.35 7.37
C LEU A 130 5.76 15.09 5.87
N PHE A 131 4.73 15.35 5.08
CA PHE A 131 4.69 15.17 3.63
C PHE A 131 4.19 16.47 2.99
N PRO A 132 5.08 17.41 2.62
CA PRO A 132 4.70 18.62 1.89
C PRO A 132 4.05 18.26 0.55
N ASP A 133 2.98 18.97 0.19
CA ASP A 133 2.09 18.67 -0.92
C ASP A 133 1.56 17.21 -0.82
N PRO A 134 0.90 16.84 0.28
CA PRO A 134 0.55 15.46 0.58
C PRO A 134 -0.48 14.90 -0.39
N MET A 135 -1.20 15.73 -1.13
CA MET A 135 -2.13 15.24 -2.14
C MET A 135 -1.48 15.08 -3.51
N GLU A 136 -0.22 15.48 -3.68
CA GLU A 136 0.54 15.28 -4.91
C GLU A 136 1.20 13.89 -4.91
N PHE A 137 1.10 13.16 -6.02
CA PHE A 137 1.86 11.92 -6.22
C PHE A 137 3.28 12.29 -6.68
N ARG A 138 4.21 12.38 -5.72
CA ARG A 138 5.58 12.87 -5.96
C ARG A 138 6.62 11.84 -5.54
N PRO A 139 6.97 10.85 -6.39
CA PRO A 139 8.00 9.86 -6.09
C PRO A 139 9.35 10.47 -5.68
N ASP A 140 9.73 11.61 -6.24
CA ASP A 140 11.03 12.25 -5.98
C ASP A 140 11.29 12.57 -4.51
N ARG A 141 10.25 12.74 -3.68
CA ARG A 141 10.41 12.95 -2.24
C ARG A 141 11.14 11.80 -1.55
N TRP A 142 11.09 10.59 -2.13
CA TRP A 142 11.74 9.39 -1.63
C TRP A 142 13.19 9.23 -2.12
N LEU A 143 13.59 10.04 -3.10
CA LEU A 143 14.95 10.06 -3.66
C LEU A 143 15.82 11.18 -3.08
N GLU A 144 15.22 12.13 -2.37
CA GLU A 144 15.96 13.18 -1.66
C GLU A 144 16.97 12.57 -0.67
N PRO A 145 18.15 13.20 -0.49
CA PRO A 145 19.12 12.76 0.52
C PRO A 145 18.47 12.66 1.91
N GLY A 146 18.63 11.50 2.55
CA GLY A 146 18.06 11.23 3.88
C GLY A 146 16.54 10.99 3.91
N ALA A 147 15.87 10.90 2.75
CA ALA A 147 14.42 10.68 2.70
C ALA A 147 13.99 9.40 3.42
N ALA A 148 14.75 8.30 3.28
CA ALA A 148 14.44 7.04 3.95
C ALA A 148 14.35 7.22 5.48
N GLN A 149 15.33 7.88 6.10
CA GLN A 149 15.34 8.14 7.55
C GLN A 149 14.24 9.12 7.98
N ARG A 150 13.89 10.09 7.12
CA ARG A 150 12.88 11.11 7.44
C ARG A 150 11.45 10.61 7.27
N LEU A 151 11.16 9.88 6.19
CA LEU A 151 9.79 9.59 5.72
C LEU A 151 9.32 8.16 5.97
N GLU A 152 10.19 7.14 5.86
CA GLU A 152 9.75 5.72 5.98
C GLU A 152 9.17 5.41 7.36
N LYS A 153 9.60 6.13 8.40
CA LYS A 153 9.02 5.97 9.74
C LYS A 153 7.55 6.44 9.83
N TYR A 154 7.09 7.28 8.93
CA TYR A 154 5.72 7.78 8.83
C TYR A 154 4.88 7.05 7.77
N LEU A 155 5.50 6.21 6.95
CA LEU A 155 4.79 5.32 6.04
C LEU A 155 4.23 4.11 6.82
N VAL A 156 2.96 4.18 7.20
CA VAL A 156 2.32 3.28 8.16
C VAL A 156 1.09 2.55 7.59
N ASN A 157 1.01 2.40 6.27
CA ASN A 157 -0.06 1.66 5.58
C ASN A 157 -0.17 0.18 6.03
N PHE A 158 0.91 -0.40 6.54
CA PHE A 158 0.94 -1.75 7.11
C PHE A 158 0.83 -1.78 8.64
N SER A 159 0.54 -0.65 9.29
CA SER A 159 0.65 -0.47 10.75
C SER A 159 2.08 -0.80 11.26
N LYS A 160 2.27 -0.83 12.58
CA LYS A 160 3.55 -1.13 13.24
C LYS A 160 3.36 -1.96 14.52
N GLY A 161 4.46 -2.54 14.99
CA GLY A 161 4.51 -3.35 16.21
C GLY A 161 4.01 -4.79 16.01
N SER A 162 3.71 -5.48 17.10
CA SER A 162 3.31 -6.90 17.11
C SER A 162 2.02 -7.22 16.35
N ARG A 163 1.26 -6.21 15.95
CA ARG A 163 0.01 -6.32 15.19
C ARG A 163 0.09 -5.58 13.86
N SER A 164 1.29 -5.48 13.27
CA SER A 164 1.48 -5.05 11.89
C SER A 164 0.87 -6.06 10.91
N CYS A 165 0.68 -5.64 9.67
CA CYS A 165 0.15 -6.49 8.60
C CYS A 165 0.94 -7.79 8.47
N VAL A 166 0.23 -8.93 8.56
CA VAL A 166 0.82 -10.27 8.37
C VAL A 166 1.24 -10.52 6.93
N GLY A 167 0.52 -9.93 5.95
CA GLY A 167 0.76 -10.08 4.52
C GLY A 167 1.83 -9.15 3.95
N ILE A 168 2.56 -8.38 4.77
CA ILE A 168 3.51 -7.36 4.29
C ILE A 168 4.56 -7.91 3.32
N ASN A 169 5.08 -9.12 3.56
CA ASN A 169 6.12 -9.70 2.72
C ASN A 169 5.56 -10.16 1.36
N LEU A 170 4.32 -10.66 1.34
CA LEU A 170 3.63 -11.02 0.11
C LEU A 170 3.37 -9.75 -0.72
N ALA A 171 2.81 -8.71 -0.12
CA ALA A 171 2.59 -7.43 -0.81
C ALA A 171 3.89 -6.82 -1.36
N LYS A 172 4.98 -6.83 -0.57
CA LYS A 172 6.30 -6.35 -1.01
C LYS A 172 6.92 -7.18 -2.14
N THR A 173 6.44 -8.41 -2.34
CA THR A 173 6.84 -9.27 -3.47
C THR A 173 5.97 -9.04 -4.70
N GLU A 174 4.65 -9.07 -4.52
CA GLU A 174 3.68 -8.98 -5.61
C GLU A 174 3.68 -7.61 -6.28
N ILE A 175 3.76 -6.54 -5.51
CA ILE A 175 3.63 -5.16 -6.02
C ILE A 175 4.73 -4.80 -7.03
N PRO A 176 6.03 -4.97 -6.73
CA PRO A 176 7.08 -4.69 -7.71
C PRO A 176 6.93 -5.52 -8.98
N LEU A 177 6.61 -6.81 -8.85
CA LEU A 177 6.41 -7.71 -9.98
C LEU A 177 5.24 -7.28 -10.86
N ALA A 178 4.10 -6.94 -10.25
CA ALA A 178 2.90 -6.50 -10.95
C ALA A 178 3.13 -5.17 -11.67
N LEU A 179 3.74 -4.19 -11.00
CA LEU A 179 4.05 -2.89 -11.63
C LEU A 179 5.05 -3.05 -12.78
N ALA A 180 6.09 -3.87 -12.62
CA ALA A 180 7.03 -4.15 -13.71
C ALA A 180 6.35 -4.87 -14.88
N ALA A 181 5.45 -5.82 -14.61
CA ALA A 181 4.71 -6.53 -15.65
C ALA A 181 3.79 -5.62 -16.47
N VAL A 182 3.10 -4.69 -15.79
CA VAL A 182 2.12 -3.77 -16.39
C VAL A 182 2.84 -2.63 -17.11
N PHE A 183 3.85 -2.02 -16.47
CA PHE A 183 4.52 -0.81 -16.98
C PHE A 183 5.84 -1.08 -17.71
N GLY A 184 6.29 -2.34 -17.81
CA GLY A 184 7.52 -2.78 -18.48
C GLY A 184 7.49 -2.75 -20.02
N ARG A 185 6.76 -1.79 -20.61
CA ARG A 185 6.59 -1.58 -22.06
C ARG A 185 5.82 -2.67 -22.82
N ARG A 186 5.13 -3.58 -22.09
CA ARG A 186 4.29 -4.62 -22.71
C ARG A 186 2.98 -4.05 -23.26
N PHE A 187 2.46 -3.03 -22.60
CA PHE A 187 1.18 -2.41 -22.89
C PHE A 187 1.37 -0.91 -23.07
N GLU A 188 0.74 -0.35 -24.11
CA GLU A 188 0.47 1.08 -24.18
C GLU A 188 -0.93 1.30 -23.61
N MET A 189 -0.99 2.05 -22.51
CA MET A 189 -2.22 2.24 -21.75
C MET A 189 -2.50 3.71 -21.56
N GLU A 190 -3.76 4.07 -21.66
CA GLU A 190 -4.26 5.42 -21.40
C GLU A 190 -5.48 5.35 -20.48
N LEU A 191 -5.65 6.35 -19.62
CA LEU A 191 -6.83 6.44 -18.77
C LEU A 191 -8.08 6.64 -19.63
N PHE A 192 -9.14 5.88 -19.33
CA PHE A 192 -10.41 5.96 -20.04
C PHE A 192 -11.53 6.33 -19.08
N GLU A 193 -12.15 7.48 -19.30
CA GLU A 193 -13.25 7.99 -18.46
C GLU A 193 -12.97 7.82 -16.95
N THR A 194 -11.73 8.12 -16.55
CA THR A 194 -11.22 7.98 -15.19
C THR A 194 -10.50 9.26 -14.84
N ASP A 195 -10.83 9.83 -13.68
CA ASP A 195 -10.18 11.03 -13.16
C ASP A 195 -9.75 10.83 -11.70
N ARG A 196 -9.23 11.90 -11.08
CA ARG A 196 -8.67 11.85 -9.73
C ARG A 196 -9.71 11.45 -8.68
N SER A 197 -10.97 11.81 -8.90
CA SER A 197 -12.07 11.48 -7.99
C SER A 197 -12.41 9.98 -7.96
N ASP A 198 -11.90 9.19 -8.90
CA ASP A 198 -12.02 7.73 -8.92
C ASP A 198 -10.98 7.01 -8.05
N VAL A 199 -9.99 7.73 -7.50
CA VAL A 199 -8.96 7.17 -6.62
C VAL A 199 -8.80 7.89 -5.28
N ASP A 200 -9.19 9.17 -5.21
CA ASP A 200 -9.13 9.92 -3.96
C ASP A 200 -10.07 9.29 -2.91
N LEU A 201 -9.57 9.12 -1.68
CA LEU A 201 -10.36 8.68 -0.54
C LEU A 201 -11.56 9.62 -0.30
N LYS A 202 -12.78 9.09 -0.44
CA LYS A 202 -14.04 9.79 -0.09
C LYS A 202 -14.79 9.09 1.03
N HIS A 203 -14.68 7.78 1.14
CA HIS A 203 -15.37 6.97 2.14
C HIS A 203 -14.41 5.97 2.79
N ASP A 204 -14.61 5.73 4.08
CA ASP A 204 -13.91 4.70 4.85
C ASP A 204 -14.90 3.57 5.15
N PHE A 205 -14.72 2.44 4.47
CA PHE A 205 -15.46 1.19 4.71
C PHE A 205 -14.49 0.10 5.15
N PHE A 206 -13.64 0.39 6.15
CA PHE A 206 -12.44 -0.37 6.48
C PHE A 206 -11.30 -0.12 5.50
N ASN A 207 -11.58 -0.35 4.21
CA ASN A 207 -10.69 0.04 3.13
C ASN A 207 -11.11 1.42 2.56
N PRO A 208 -10.15 2.17 2.02
CA PRO A 208 -10.43 3.41 1.29
C PRO A 208 -11.34 3.15 0.10
N CYS A 209 -12.37 3.97 -0.06
CA CYS A 209 -13.22 3.96 -1.23
C CYS A 209 -13.33 5.37 -1.82
N ALA A 210 -13.38 5.43 -3.15
CA ALA A 210 -13.60 6.65 -3.91
C ALA A 210 -15.07 7.11 -3.81
N LYS A 211 -15.49 8.00 -4.69
CA LYS A 211 -16.91 8.36 -4.86
C LYS A 211 -17.76 7.10 -5.17
N LEU A 212 -19.00 7.07 -4.66
CA LEU A 212 -19.85 5.86 -4.71
C LEU A 212 -20.28 5.47 -6.14
N ASP A 213 -20.31 6.43 -7.05
CA ASP A 213 -20.62 6.25 -8.47
C ASP A 213 -19.36 5.98 -9.32
N SER A 214 -18.19 5.84 -8.69
CA SER A 214 -16.95 5.47 -9.39
C SER A 214 -17.08 4.09 -10.03
N LYS A 215 -16.59 3.99 -11.26
CA LYS A 215 -16.44 2.70 -11.97
C LYS A 215 -15.04 2.09 -11.76
N GLY A 216 -14.26 2.66 -10.83
CA GLY A 216 -12.86 2.33 -10.61
C GLY A 216 -11.95 2.90 -11.70
N VAL A 217 -10.67 2.53 -11.62
CA VAL A 217 -9.66 2.92 -12.60
C VAL A 217 -9.85 2.12 -13.89
N ARG A 218 -10.23 2.81 -14.97
CA ARG A 218 -10.44 2.23 -16.29
C ARG A 218 -9.38 2.72 -17.25
N VAL A 219 -8.90 1.82 -18.09
CA VAL A 219 -7.84 2.08 -19.06
C VAL A 219 -8.20 1.47 -20.42
N ILE A 220 -7.74 2.09 -21.49
CA ILE A 220 -7.68 1.48 -22.83
C ILE A 220 -6.28 0.94 -23.04
N ILE A 221 -6.18 -0.22 -23.67
CA ILE A 221 -4.92 -0.82 -24.12
C ILE A 221 -4.90 -0.70 -25.65
N ASN A 222 -3.91 0.04 -26.17
CA ASN A 222 -3.72 0.28 -27.60
C ASN A 222 -2.76 -0.74 -28.23
#